data_AF-A0AAJ7P959-F1
#
_entry.id   AF-A0AAJ7P959-F1
#
_cell.length_a   1.000
_cell.length_b   1.000
_cell.length_c   1.000
_cell.angle_alpha   90.00
_cell.angle_beta   90.00
_cell.angle_gamma   90.00
#
_symmetry.space_group_name_H-M   'P 1'
#
loop_
_entity.id
_entity.type
_entity.pdbx_description
1 polymer ?
#
loop_
_entity_poly.entity_id
_entity_poly.type
_entity_poly.pdbx_seq_one_letter_code
_entity_poly.pdbx_strand_id
1 'polypeptide(L)'
;MSQPVPKSKFFGDIFPTRFSALIFVGYIVFFIAQSILVKASQTNRSYSYNVTCVVMLTELLKLVLSTFLYLNDERARQRRILRHIFGEPIVLLIIANGALCGIIVSVFLRNLNSILKTFAGALDLSFSAVLCWFMFSIPIDMPTIVAISIVSIATYLYSQNPVVNKVKETEPKSTSDIDLKDELLVSPV
;
A
#
# COMPACT_ATOMS: atom_id res chain seq x y z
N MET A 1 0.45 -34.32 38.05
CA MET A 1 1.79 -33.74 37.86
C MET A 1 1.68 -32.73 36.72
N SER A 2 1.48 -31.45 37.04
CA SER A 2 1.22 -30.40 36.05
C SER A 2 2.56 -29.91 35.51
N GLN A 3 2.82 -30.11 34.23
CA GLN A 3 4.02 -29.60 33.55
C GLN A 3 4.03 -28.07 33.65
N PRO A 4 5.17 -27.42 34.00
CA PRO A 4 5.24 -25.97 34.06
C PRO A 4 5.06 -25.39 32.65
N VAL A 5 4.06 -24.53 32.48
CA VAL A 5 3.80 -23.82 31.22
C VAL A 5 5.03 -22.96 30.89
N PRO A 6 5.70 -23.17 29.73
CA PRO A 6 6.87 -22.39 29.37
C PRO A 6 6.48 -20.91 29.25
N LYS A 7 7.22 -20.03 29.91
CA LYS A 7 7.07 -18.57 29.75
C LYS A 7 7.39 -18.24 28.30
N SER A 8 6.35 -18.00 27.49
CA SER A 8 6.47 -17.75 26.06
C SER A 8 7.36 -16.53 25.81
N LYS A 9 8.48 -16.74 25.11
CA LYS A 9 9.26 -15.64 24.54
C LYS A 9 8.63 -15.25 23.21
N PHE A 10 7.42 -14.70 23.25
CA PHE A 10 6.63 -14.30 22.07
C PHE A 10 7.47 -13.55 21.02
N PHE A 11 8.29 -12.59 21.46
CA PHE A 11 9.17 -11.82 20.57
C PHE A 11 10.40 -12.59 20.07
N GLY A 12 10.89 -13.58 20.81
CA GLY A 12 12.02 -14.43 20.40
C GLY A 12 11.62 -15.46 19.35
N ASP A 13 10.37 -15.93 19.39
CA ASP A 13 9.84 -16.89 18.42
C ASP A 13 9.51 -16.21 17.07
N ILE A 14 9.03 -14.96 17.11
CA ILE A 14 8.74 -14.17 15.90
C ILE A 14 10.03 -13.61 15.27
N PHE A 15 11.01 -13.23 16.09
CA PHE A 15 12.28 -12.64 15.63
C PHE A 15 13.47 -13.42 16.18
N PRO A 16 13.91 -14.50 15.49
CA PRO A 16 15.02 -15.33 15.95
C PRO A 16 16.34 -14.56 16.03
N THR A 17 16.47 -13.44 15.31
CA THR A 17 17.67 -12.58 15.33
C THR A 17 17.33 -11.10 15.50
N ARG A 18 18.27 -10.34 16.08
CA ARG A 18 18.18 -8.87 16.17
C ARG A 18 18.10 -8.20 14.79
N PHE A 19 18.69 -8.84 13.78
CA PHE A 19 18.64 -8.38 12.39
C PHE A 19 17.25 -8.56 11.76
N SER A 20 16.57 -9.68 12.03
CA SER A 20 15.18 -9.89 11.61
C SER A 20 14.23 -8.84 12.20
N ALA A 21 14.43 -8.49 13.48
CA ALA A 21 13.67 -7.41 14.11
C ALA A 21 13.93 -6.04 13.47
N LEU A 22 15.19 -5.74 13.11
CA LEU A 22 15.56 -4.51 12.40
C LEU A 22 14.90 -4.43 11.03
N ILE A 23 14.93 -5.50 10.24
CA ILE A 23 14.26 -5.57 8.93
C ILE A 23 12.76 -5.32 9.08
N PHE A 24 12.12 -5.95 10.08
CA PHE A 24 10.70 -5.80 10.33
C PHE A 24 10.31 -4.36 10.70
N VAL A 25 11.03 -3.73 11.62
CA VAL A 25 10.80 -2.33 11.99
C VAL A 25 11.07 -1.40 10.80
N GLY A 26 12.16 -1.64 10.06
CA GLY A 26 12.49 -0.87 8.86
C GLY A 26 11.39 -0.97 7.79
N TYR A 27 10.85 -2.16 7.58
CA TYR A 27 9.72 -2.38 6.68
C TYR A 27 8.49 -1.55 7.10
N ILE A 28 8.12 -1.56 8.38
CA ILE A 28 6.98 -0.75 8.89
C ILE A 28 7.22 0.74 8.63
N VAL A 29 8.40 1.25 8.99
CA VAL A 29 8.75 2.67 8.80
C VAL A 29 8.68 3.05 7.31
N PHE A 30 9.19 2.20 6.43
CA PHE A 30 9.17 2.44 5.00
C PHE A 30 7.74 2.44 4.42
N PHE A 31 6.88 1.51 4.87
CA PHE A 31 5.47 1.46 4.48
C PHE A 31 4.69 2.69 4.96
N ILE A 32 4.94 3.13 6.18
CA ILE A 32 4.33 4.35 6.73
C ILE A 32 4.80 5.58 5.93
N ALA A 33 6.11 5.70 5.67
CA ALA A 33 6.68 6.79 4.90
C ALA A 33 6.08 6.85 3.48
N GLN A 34 5.94 5.70 2.80
CA GLN A 34 5.29 5.61 1.49
C GLN A 34 3.84 6.13 1.54
N SER A 35 3.06 5.74 2.56
CA SER A 35 1.67 6.18 2.72
C SER A 35 1.56 7.69 2.99
N ILE A 36 2.47 8.24 3.81
CA ILE A 36 2.52 9.68 4.12
C ILE A 36 2.95 10.49 2.90
N LEU A 37 3.96 10.04 2.15
CA LEU A 37 4.45 10.75 0.98
C LEU A 37 3.36 10.87 -0.10
N VAL A 38 2.58 9.81 -0.31
CA VAL A 38 1.42 9.83 -1.22
C VAL A 38 0.35 10.82 -0.76
N LYS A 39 0.17 11.03 0.55
CA LYS A 39 -0.75 12.06 1.08
C LYS A 39 -0.17 13.47 0.93
N ALA A 40 1.11 13.64 1.26
CA ALA A 40 1.81 14.91 1.18
C ALA A 40 1.87 15.45 -0.25
N SER A 41 1.83 14.57 -1.26
CA SER A 41 1.85 14.93 -2.67
C SER A 41 0.52 15.53 -3.20
N GLN A 42 -0.55 15.55 -2.39
CA GLN A 42 -1.82 16.18 -2.77
C GLN A 42 -1.73 17.72 -2.65
N THR A 43 -2.00 18.44 -3.75
CA THR A 43 -2.13 19.90 -3.76
C THR A 43 -3.61 20.27 -3.71
N ASN A 44 -4.04 21.02 -2.68
CA ASN A 44 -5.45 21.36 -2.46
C ASN A 44 -6.39 20.13 -2.38
N ARG A 45 -5.91 19.02 -1.78
CA ARG A 45 -6.68 17.78 -1.57
C ARG A 45 -7.11 17.07 -2.86
N SER A 46 -6.55 17.48 -4.00
CA SER A 46 -6.62 16.78 -5.28
C SER A 46 -5.20 16.42 -5.74
N TYR A 47 -5.08 15.34 -6.49
CA TYR A 47 -3.83 15.00 -7.13
C TYR A 47 -3.67 15.89 -8.37
N SER A 48 -2.74 16.86 -8.32
CA SER A 48 -2.41 17.72 -9.47
C SER A 48 -1.81 16.94 -10.65
N TYR A 49 -1.48 15.66 -10.42
CA TYR A 49 -0.93 14.73 -11.37
C TYR A 49 -1.81 13.48 -11.46
N ASN A 50 -1.73 12.75 -12.55
CA ASN A 50 -2.47 11.50 -12.69
C ASN A 50 -1.83 10.41 -11.81
N VAL A 51 -2.56 10.01 -10.77
CA VAL A 51 -2.13 8.94 -9.84
C VAL A 51 -1.84 7.63 -10.56
N THR A 52 -2.55 7.37 -11.66
CA THR A 52 -2.34 6.18 -12.50
C THR A 52 -0.94 6.16 -13.09
N CYS A 53 -0.44 7.31 -13.56
CA CYS A 53 0.90 7.43 -14.11
C CYS A 53 1.97 7.19 -13.05
N VAL A 54 1.75 7.64 -11.81
CA VAL A 54 2.69 7.39 -10.72
C VAL A 54 2.77 5.91 -10.39
N VAL A 55 1.63 5.20 -10.32
CA VAL A 55 1.64 3.75 -10.12
C VAL A 55 2.36 3.04 -11.27
N MET A 56 2.03 3.39 -12.52
CA MET A 56 2.71 2.84 -13.70
C MET A 56 4.22 3.11 -13.68
N LEU A 57 4.65 4.30 -13.28
CA LEU A 57 6.05 4.65 -13.14
C LEU A 57 6.73 3.85 -12.03
N THR A 58 6.04 3.58 -10.91
CA THR A 58 6.58 2.72 -9.84
C THR A 58 6.68 1.26 -10.26
N GLU A 59 5.74 0.74 -11.04
CA GLU A 59 5.85 -0.59 -11.65
C GLU A 59 7.00 -0.65 -12.67
N LEU A 60 7.15 0.39 -13.50
CA LEU A 60 8.26 0.50 -14.46
C LEU A 60 9.61 0.57 -13.76
N LEU A 61 9.73 1.36 -12.69
CA LEU A 61 10.96 1.46 -11.91
C LEU A 61 11.33 0.11 -11.28
N LYS A 62 10.35 -0.60 -10.70
CA LYS A 62 10.56 -1.96 -10.19
C LYS A 62 11.03 -2.91 -11.29
N LEU A 63 10.47 -2.82 -12.49
CA LEU A 63 10.88 -3.62 -13.63
C LEU A 63 12.32 -3.32 -14.06
N VAL A 64 12.70 -2.04 -14.16
CA VAL A 64 14.06 -1.62 -14.52
C VAL A 64 15.06 -2.10 -13.49
N LEU A 65 14.79 -1.90 -12.20
CA LEU A 65 15.67 -2.37 -11.12
C LEU A 65 15.77 -3.89 -11.10
N SER A 66 14.65 -4.60 -11.27
CA SER A 66 14.64 -6.06 -11.37
C SER A 66 15.44 -6.55 -12.57
N THR A 67 15.35 -5.86 -13.71
CA THR A 67 16.10 -6.18 -14.92
C THR A 67 17.59 -5.92 -14.72
N PHE A 68 17.95 -4.80 -14.10
CA PHE A 68 19.33 -4.47 -13.79
C PHE A 68 19.97 -5.53 -12.86
N LEU A 69 19.29 -5.90 -11.78
CA LEU A 69 19.73 -6.99 -10.90
C LEU A 69 19.83 -8.33 -11.64
N TYR A 70 18.86 -8.63 -12.49
CA TYR A 70 18.87 -9.83 -13.32
C TYR A 70 20.06 -9.89 -14.29
N LEU A 71 20.46 -8.76 -14.86
CA LEU A 71 21.60 -8.66 -15.79
C LEU A 71 22.97 -8.70 -15.09
N ASN A 72 23.01 -8.33 -13.82
CA ASN A 72 24.23 -8.35 -12.99
C ASN A 72 24.58 -9.76 -12.48
N ASP A 73 23.66 -10.71 -12.60
CA ASP A 73 23.81 -12.09 -12.14
C ASP A 73 24.09 -13.05 -13.33
N GLU A 74 24.54 -14.27 -13.05
CA GLU A 74 25.12 -15.22 -14.00
C GLU A 74 24.18 -15.65 -15.15
N ARG A 75 24.18 -14.90 -16.26
CA ARG A 75 23.26 -15.01 -17.43
C ARG A 75 22.90 -16.43 -17.89
N ALA A 76 23.78 -17.42 -17.72
CA ALA A 76 23.54 -18.81 -18.10
C ALA A 76 22.66 -19.59 -17.11
N ARG A 77 22.76 -19.31 -15.80
CA ARG A 77 21.93 -19.92 -14.76
C ARG A 77 20.51 -19.36 -14.82
N GLN A 78 20.38 -18.05 -14.89
CA GLN A 78 19.10 -17.34 -15.00
C GLN A 78 18.27 -17.77 -16.22
N ARG A 79 18.88 -17.90 -17.40
CA ARG A 79 18.17 -18.33 -18.62
C ARG A 79 17.58 -19.74 -18.54
N ARG A 80 18.15 -20.63 -17.71
CA ARG A 80 17.55 -21.94 -17.44
C ARG A 80 16.33 -21.82 -16.54
N ILE A 81 16.44 -21.02 -15.48
CA ILE A 81 15.37 -20.80 -14.51
C ILE A 81 14.16 -20.09 -15.16
N LEU A 82 14.38 -19.06 -15.98
CA LEU A 82 13.30 -18.38 -16.70
C LEU A 82 12.48 -19.33 -17.57
N ARG A 83 13.13 -20.24 -18.31
CA ARG A 83 12.42 -21.20 -19.16
C ARG A 83 11.52 -22.15 -18.37
N HIS A 84 11.88 -22.49 -17.14
CA HIS A 84 11.03 -23.28 -16.26
C HIS A 84 9.87 -22.46 -15.70
N ILE A 85 10.12 -21.20 -15.32
CA ILE A 85 9.08 -20.28 -14.83
C ILE A 85 7.98 -20.05 -15.88
N PHE A 86 8.35 -19.82 -17.15
CA PHE A 86 7.37 -19.61 -18.23
C PHE A 86 6.64 -20.89 -18.67
N GLY A 87 7.15 -22.08 -18.31
CA GLY A 87 6.52 -23.35 -18.60
C GLY A 87 5.45 -23.76 -17.58
N GLU A 88 5.47 -23.19 -16.38
CA GLU A 88 4.55 -23.52 -15.29
C GLU A 88 3.31 -22.59 -15.30
N PRO A 89 2.11 -23.09 -15.65
CA PRO A 89 0.92 -22.25 -15.77
C PRO A 89 0.51 -21.58 -14.46
N ILE A 90 0.83 -22.20 -13.31
CA ILE A 90 0.57 -21.65 -11.97
C ILE A 90 1.40 -20.38 -11.74
N VAL A 91 2.66 -20.35 -12.18
CA VAL A 91 3.53 -19.20 -11.97
C VAL A 91 3.09 -18.02 -12.84
N LEU A 92 2.64 -18.28 -14.07
CA LEU A 92 2.03 -17.26 -14.92
C LEU A 92 0.78 -16.65 -14.27
N LEU A 93 -0.02 -17.45 -13.58
CA LEU A 93 -1.21 -16.98 -12.86
C LEU A 93 -0.84 -16.09 -11.68
N ILE A 94 0.23 -16.41 -10.94
CA ILE A 94 0.79 -15.56 -9.89
C ILE A 94 1.24 -14.20 -10.45
N ILE A 95 1.96 -14.21 -11.59
CA ILE A 95 2.44 -12.99 -12.26
C ILE A 95 1.25 -12.12 -12.71
N ALA A 96 0.25 -12.73 -13.34
CA ALA A 96 -0.95 -12.04 -13.79
C ALA A 96 -1.72 -11.42 -12.61
N ASN A 97 -1.88 -12.16 -11.51
CA ASN A 97 -2.54 -11.66 -10.30
C ASN A 97 -1.77 -10.46 -9.69
N GLY A 98 -0.43 -10.53 -9.65
CA GLY A 98 0.40 -9.42 -9.18
C GLY A 98 0.23 -8.15 -10.04
N ALA A 99 0.16 -8.30 -11.37
CA ALA A 99 -0.08 -7.19 -12.28
C ALA A 99 -1.49 -6.57 -12.08
N LEU A 100 -2.52 -7.41 -11.92
CA LEU A 100 -3.89 -6.96 -11.65
C LEU A 100 -3.98 -6.19 -10.33
N CYS A 101 -3.29 -6.66 -9.28
CA CYS A 101 -3.22 -5.96 -7.99
C CYS A 101 -2.68 -4.53 -8.15
N GLY A 102 -1.62 -4.33 -8.95
CA GLY A 102 -1.08 -3.00 -9.25
C GLY A 102 -2.08 -2.08 -9.95
N ILE A 103 -2.84 -2.61 -10.92
CA ILE A 103 -3.89 -1.85 -11.62
C ILE A 103 -5.05 -1.50 -10.68
N ILE A 104 -5.50 -2.45 -9.85
CA ILE A 104 -6.56 -2.22 -8.86
C ILE A 104 -6.15 -1.12 -7.89
N VAL A 105 -4.91 -1.14 -7.39
CA VAL A 105 -4.37 -0.07 -6.53
C VAL A 105 -4.38 1.28 -7.24
N SER A 106 -4.07 1.32 -8.52
CA SER A 106 -4.13 2.54 -9.33
C SER A 106 -5.54 3.11 -9.43
N VAL A 107 -6.53 2.26 -9.75
CA VAL A 107 -7.94 2.65 -9.81
C VAL A 107 -8.44 3.07 -8.42
N PHE A 108 -8.03 2.34 -7.39
CA PHE A 108 -8.38 2.62 -6.02
C PHE A 108 -7.89 4.00 -5.58
N LEU A 109 -6.62 4.35 -5.83
CA LEU A 109 -6.09 5.66 -5.47
C LEU A 109 -6.61 6.80 -6.36
N ARG A 110 -7.04 6.50 -7.59
CA ARG A 110 -7.69 7.50 -8.46
C ARG A 110 -9.06 7.91 -7.93
N ASN A 111 -9.78 6.98 -7.32
CA ASN A 111 -11.16 7.19 -6.89
C ASN A 111 -11.29 7.41 -5.38
N LEU A 112 -10.29 7.00 -4.58
CA LEU A 112 -10.39 6.89 -3.12
C LEU A 112 -9.09 7.36 -2.43
N ASN A 113 -9.17 7.63 -1.14
CA ASN A 113 -8.03 8.06 -0.33
C ASN A 113 -7.07 6.91 0.00
N SER A 114 -5.80 7.24 0.25
CA SER A 114 -4.77 6.27 0.67
C SER A 114 -5.06 5.55 2.01
N ILE A 115 -5.96 6.08 2.85
CA ILE A 115 -6.45 5.40 4.06
C ILE A 115 -7.40 4.25 3.70
N LEU A 116 -8.27 4.45 2.70
CA LEU A 116 -9.21 3.42 2.31
C LEU A 116 -8.48 2.21 1.69
N LYS A 117 -7.32 2.44 1.08
CA LYS A 117 -6.44 1.40 0.51
C LYS A 117 -5.88 0.50 1.61
N THR A 118 -5.56 1.07 2.76
CA THR A 118 -5.02 0.33 3.91
C THR A 118 -6.11 -0.55 4.55
N PHE A 119 -7.35 -0.08 4.63
CA PHE A 119 -8.49 -0.92 5.04
C PHE A 119 -8.79 -2.04 4.04
N ALA A 120 -8.76 -1.76 2.73
CA ALA A 120 -8.91 -2.78 1.71
C ALA A 120 -7.85 -3.89 1.83
N GLY A 121 -6.59 -3.53 2.11
CA GLY A 121 -5.53 -4.51 2.38
C GLY A 121 -5.73 -5.32 3.66
N ALA A 122 -6.30 -4.73 4.71
CA ALA A 122 -6.64 -5.47 5.93
C ALA A 122 -7.78 -6.48 5.70
N LEU A 123 -8.79 -6.10 4.92
CA LEU A 123 -9.86 -7.00 4.50
C LEU A 123 -9.35 -8.13 3.60
N ASP A 124 -8.44 -7.84 2.67
CA ASP A 124 -7.80 -8.84 1.80
C ASP A 124 -7.10 -9.93 2.63
N LEU A 125 -6.38 -9.56 3.69
CA LEU A 125 -5.76 -10.51 4.62
C LEU A 125 -6.79 -11.38 5.33
N SER A 126 -7.92 -10.80 5.76
CA SER A 126 -8.99 -11.51 6.45
C SER A 126 -9.71 -12.49 5.50
N PHE A 127 -9.96 -12.08 4.26
CA PHE A 127 -10.57 -12.92 3.24
C PHE A 127 -9.65 -14.07 2.81
N SER A 128 -8.35 -13.78 2.66
CA SER A 128 -7.33 -14.79 2.40
C SER A 128 -7.29 -15.85 3.49
N ALA A 129 -7.40 -15.48 4.77
CA ALA A 129 -7.45 -16.44 5.87
C ALA A 129 -8.67 -17.39 5.79
N VAL A 130 -9.85 -16.86 5.45
CA VAL A 130 -11.07 -17.65 5.28
C VAL A 130 -10.97 -18.58 4.06
N LEU A 131 -10.43 -18.08 2.94
CA LEU A 131 -10.19 -18.88 1.75
C LEU A 131 -9.17 -19.99 1.99
N CYS A 132 -8.12 -19.72 2.78
CA CYS A 132 -7.13 -20.75 3.12
C CYS A 132 -7.75 -21.90 3.93
N TRP A 133 -8.68 -21.61 4.83
CA TRP A 133 -9.44 -22.66 5.51
C TRP A 133 -10.31 -23.46 4.55
N PHE A 134 -11.02 -22.77 3.66
CA PHE A 134 -11.88 -23.43 2.69
C PHE A 134 -11.11 -24.29 1.67
N MET A 135 -10.00 -23.78 1.13
CA MET A 135 -9.24 -24.44 0.06
C MET A 135 -8.20 -25.46 0.54
N PHE A 136 -7.56 -25.21 1.68
CA PHE A 136 -6.45 -26.03 2.17
C PHE A 136 -6.79 -26.78 3.47
N SER A 137 -8.01 -26.63 4.02
CA SER A 137 -8.45 -27.24 5.28
C SER A 137 -7.46 -27.03 6.44
N ILE A 138 -6.74 -25.91 6.44
CA ILE A 138 -5.82 -25.53 7.52
C ILE A 138 -6.67 -25.15 8.73
N PRO A 139 -6.42 -25.72 9.93
CA PRO A 139 -7.24 -25.44 11.11
C PRO A 139 -7.21 -23.94 11.45
N ILE A 140 -8.38 -23.31 11.50
CA ILE A 140 -8.53 -21.94 12.01
C ILE A 140 -8.62 -22.03 13.53
N ASP A 141 -7.60 -21.51 14.21
CA ASP A 141 -7.62 -21.36 15.66
C ASP A 141 -8.49 -20.17 16.10
N MET A 142 -8.98 -20.23 17.35
CA MET A 142 -9.78 -19.15 17.96
C MET A 142 -9.18 -17.74 17.84
N PRO A 143 -7.85 -17.52 17.98
CA PRO A 143 -7.24 -16.20 17.79
C PRO A 143 -7.45 -15.64 16.37
N THR A 144 -7.44 -16.49 15.35
CA THR A 144 -7.65 -16.10 13.96
C THR A 144 -9.09 -15.62 13.73
N ILE A 145 -10.07 -16.28 14.36
CA ILE A 145 -11.49 -15.88 14.31
C ILE A 145 -11.67 -14.50 14.96
N VAL A 146 -11.05 -14.28 16.13
CA VAL A 146 -11.08 -12.99 16.82
C VAL A 146 -10.42 -11.89 15.96
N ALA A 147 -9.28 -12.18 15.33
CA ALA A 147 -8.60 -11.22 14.46
C ALA A 147 -9.45 -10.80 13.26
N ILE A 148 -10.07 -11.75 12.54
CA ILE A 148 -10.96 -11.47 11.41
C ILE A 148 -12.15 -10.61 11.87
N SER A 149 -12.71 -10.92 13.05
CA SER A 149 -13.83 -10.16 13.63
C SER A 149 -13.43 -8.71 13.93
N ILE A 150 -12.27 -8.50 14.55
CA ILE A 150 -11.73 -7.16 14.85
C ILE A 150 -11.51 -6.36 13.55
N VAL A 151 -10.88 -6.96 12.54
CA VAL A 151 -10.61 -6.28 11.27
C VAL A 151 -11.92 -5.91 10.55
N SER A 152 -12.91 -6.80 10.61
CA SER A 152 -14.24 -6.56 10.03
C SER A 152 -14.97 -5.42 10.74
N ILE A 153 -14.97 -5.41 12.08
CA ILE A 153 -15.59 -4.34 12.89
C ILE A 153 -14.87 -3.01 12.66
N ALA A 154 -13.53 -2.99 12.64
CA ALA A 154 -12.77 -1.77 12.40
C ALA A 154 -13.06 -1.17 11.02
N THR A 155 -13.15 -2.02 9.99
CA THR A 155 -13.48 -1.57 8.63
C THR A 155 -14.92 -1.07 8.54
N TYR A 156 -15.85 -1.74 9.21
CA TYR A 156 -17.26 -1.32 9.28
C TYR A 156 -17.43 0.02 10.01
N LEU A 157 -16.79 0.21 11.15
CA LEU A 157 -16.85 1.48 11.89
C LEU A 157 -16.27 2.63 11.07
N TYR A 158 -15.16 2.38 10.37
CA TYR A 158 -14.56 3.38 9.50
C TYR A 158 -15.48 3.75 8.31
N SER A 159 -16.21 2.80 7.74
CA SER A 159 -17.09 3.07 6.61
C SER A 159 -18.32 3.92 6.96
N GLN A 160 -18.75 3.92 8.23
CA GLN A 160 -19.85 4.78 8.71
C GLN A 160 -19.45 6.26 8.79
N ASN A 161 -18.22 6.55 9.20
CA ASN A 161 -17.70 7.91 9.31
C ASN A 161 -16.30 7.99 8.69
N PRO A 162 -16.20 7.86 7.34
CA PRO A 162 -14.92 7.97 6.69
C PRO A 162 -14.36 9.36 6.94
N VAL A 163 -13.03 9.50 7.01
CA VAL A 163 -12.39 10.81 7.12
C VAL A 163 -12.63 11.57 5.81
N VAL A 164 -13.72 12.35 5.78
CA VAL A 164 -14.10 13.20 4.65
C VAL A 164 -13.21 14.43 4.67
N ASN A 165 -12.30 14.51 3.71
CA ASN A 165 -11.56 15.73 3.41
C ASN A 165 -12.51 16.72 2.72
N LYS A 166 -13.31 17.49 3.47
CA LYS A 166 -14.19 18.54 2.90
C LYS A 166 -13.36 19.54 2.09
N VAL A 167 -13.73 19.86 0.86
CA VAL A 167 -13.07 20.90 0.07
C VAL A 167 -13.10 22.20 0.86
N LYS A 168 -11.94 22.83 1.09
CA LYS A 168 -11.95 24.22 1.53
C LYS A 168 -12.28 25.00 0.26
N GLU A 169 -13.53 25.39 0.09
CA GLU A 169 -13.89 26.33 -0.97
C GLU A 169 -12.96 27.53 -0.81
N THR A 170 -12.06 27.69 -1.77
CA THR A 170 -11.32 28.92 -1.90
C THR A 170 -12.38 29.96 -2.20
N GLU A 171 -12.76 30.75 -1.20
CA GLU A 171 -13.48 31.99 -1.45
C GLU A 171 -12.75 32.70 -2.59
N PRO A 172 -13.46 33.12 -3.65
CA PRO A 172 -12.81 33.77 -4.77
C PRO A 172 -12.05 34.96 -4.20
N LYS A 173 -10.72 34.93 -4.32
CA LYS A 173 -9.93 36.16 -4.14
C LYS A 173 -10.54 37.17 -5.09
N SER A 174 -11.23 38.14 -4.52
CA SER A 174 -11.83 39.24 -5.24
C SER A 174 -10.73 39.89 -6.07
N THR A 175 -10.89 39.85 -7.39
CA THR A 175 -10.07 40.55 -8.38
C THR A 175 -9.99 42.07 -8.13
N SER A 176 -10.73 42.61 -7.15
CA SER A 176 -10.74 44.02 -6.76
C SER A 176 -9.45 44.55 -6.13
N ASP A 177 -8.58 43.69 -5.59
CA ASP A 177 -7.38 44.15 -4.86
C ASP A 177 -6.16 44.36 -5.77
N ILE A 178 -6.21 43.87 -7.02
CA ILE A 178 -5.11 43.99 -7.99
C ILE A 178 -5.26 45.28 -8.79
N ASP A 179 -6.48 45.65 -9.22
CA ASP A 179 -6.71 46.91 -9.94
C ASP A 179 -6.48 48.17 -9.08
N LEU A 180 -6.82 48.13 -7.79
CA LEU A 180 -6.69 49.32 -6.94
C LEU A 180 -5.22 49.69 -6.62
N LYS A 181 -4.29 48.73 -6.71
CA LYS A 181 -2.87 48.99 -6.48
C LYS A 181 -2.14 49.45 -7.73
N ASP A 182 -2.54 48.98 -8.90
CA ASP A 182 -1.94 49.41 -10.15
C ASP A 182 -2.46 50.80 -10.58
N GLU A 183 -3.71 51.15 -10.25
CA GLU A 183 -4.26 52.50 -10.51
C GLU A 183 -3.68 53.59 -9.58
N LEU A 184 -3.18 53.21 -8.40
CA LEU A 184 -2.58 54.14 -7.43
C LEU A 184 -1.08 54.41 -7.67
N LEU A 185 -0.44 53.63 -8.56
CA LEU A 185 0.97 53.82 -8.96
C LEU A 185 1.13 54.58 -10.29
N VAL A 186 0.04 54.96 -10.95
CA VAL A 186 0.04 55.73 -12.22
C VAL A 186 -0.76 57.02 -12.05
N SER A 187 -0.27 57.95 -11.22
CA SER A 187 -0.68 59.36 -11.27
C SER A 187 0.54 60.27 -11.10
N PRO A 188 0.68 61.33 -11.93
CA PRO A 188 1.98 61.91 -12.29
C PRO A 188 2.42 63.05 -11.36
N VAL A 189 3.75 63.22 -11.25
CA VAL A 189 4.41 64.51 -10.99
C VAL A 189 5.46 64.71 -12.08
#